data_AF-A0A527YQZ4-F1
#
_entry.id   AF-A0A527YQZ4-F1
#
_cell.length_a   1.000
_cell.length_b   1.000
_cell.length_c   1.000
_cell.angle_alpha   90.00
_cell.angle_beta   90.00
_cell.angle_gamma   90.00
#
_symmetry.space_group_name_H-M   'P 1'
#
loop_
_entity.id
_entity.type
_entity.pdbx_description
1 polymer ?
#
loop_
_entity_poly.entity_id
_entity_poly.type
_entity_poly.pdbx_seq_one_letter_code
_entity_poly.pdbx_strand_id
1 'polypeptide(L)'
;PEPKAMAKPLCYKVSWNFDMVLVSQNRDSVLVEDGRRVEVPASRQHDNPFIHQIEVAGLGRLEAFPNGDASHYAGMIATAKGLQRSGRYSLRWPGWSAFWAPLKELG
;
A
#
# COMPACT_ATOMS: atom_id res chain seq x y z
N PRO A 1 -11.78 6.80 -6.66
CA PRO A 1 -13.07 7.37 -7.11
C PRO A 1 -13.85 6.28 -7.85
N GLU A 2 -15.17 6.40 -7.95
CA GLU A 2 -15.94 5.50 -8.85
C GLU A 2 -15.35 5.53 -10.27
N PRO A 3 -15.44 4.44 -11.06
CA PRO A 3 -14.78 4.36 -12.35
C PRO A 3 -15.09 5.53 -13.29
N LYS A 4 -16.34 6.01 -13.30
CA LYS A 4 -16.79 7.15 -14.13
C LYS A 4 -16.18 8.48 -13.72
N ALA A 5 -15.73 8.60 -12.47
CA ALA A 5 -15.15 9.81 -11.92
C ALA A 5 -13.61 9.76 -11.84
N MET A 6 -12.97 8.77 -12.46
CA MET A 6 -11.51 8.72 -12.55
C MET A 6 -10.97 9.87 -13.41
N ALA A 7 -9.93 10.53 -12.92
CA ALA A 7 -9.20 11.57 -13.65
C ALA A 7 -7.69 11.29 -13.54
N LYS A 8 -7.02 11.22 -14.69
CA LYS A 8 -5.56 11.10 -14.77
C LYS A 8 -4.89 12.39 -14.25
N PRO A 9 -3.64 12.32 -13.75
CA PRO A 9 -2.77 11.15 -13.72
C PRO A 9 -3.02 10.20 -12.54
N LEU A 10 -3.52 10.71 -11.41
CA LEU A 10 -3.58 9.96 -10.15
C LEU A 10 -4.76 8.99 -10.05
N CYS A 11 -5.80 9.15 -10.86
CA CYS A 11 -7.07 8.44 -10.71
C CYS A 11 -7.60 8.51 -9.27
N TYR A 12 -7.43 9.65 -8.59
CA TYR A 12 -7.76 9.83 -7.18
C TYR A 12 -8.43 11.19 -6.96
N LYS A 13 -9.30 11.26 -5.95
CA LYS A 13 -9.99 12.50 -5.54
C LYS A 13 -9.75 12.70 -4.05
N VAL A 14 -9.33 13.90 -3.69
CA VAL A 14 -9.10 14.28 -2.29
C VAL A 14 -10.45 14.57 -1.65
N SER A 15 -10.72 13.95 -0.50
CA SER A 15 -11.97 14.15 0.23
C SER A 15 -11.83 15.11 1.43
N TRP A 16 -10.60 15.38 1.90
CA TRP A 16 -10.35 16.21 3.09
C TRP A 16 -9.06 17.03 2.91
N ASN A 17 -7.96 16.56 3.51
CA ASN A 17 -6.66 17.22 3.49
C ASN A 17 -5.70 16.47 2.54
N PHE A 18 -5.17 17.18 1.55
CA PHE A 18 -4.21 16.62 0.61
C PHE A 18 -2.85 16.32 1.25
N ASP A 19 -2.40 17.12 2.22
CA ASP A 19 -1.13 16.91 2.92
C ASP A 19 -1.08 15.54 3.60
N MET A 20 -2.21 15.12 4.19
CA MET A 20 -2.30 13.78 4.79
C MET A 20 -2.25 12.66 3.76
N VAL A 21 -2.70 12.91 2.53
CA VAL A 21 -2.51 11.97 1.41
C VAL A 21 -1.02 11.88 1.07
N LEU A 22 -0.32 13.01 0.97
CA LEU A 22 1.12 13.06 0.71
C LEU A 22 1.93 12.34 1.80
N VAL A 23 1.66 12.63 3.07
CA VAL A 23 2.30 11.96 4.22
C VAL A 23 2.07 10.46 4.20
N SER A 24 0.89 10.00 3.77
CA SER A 24 0.62 8.55 3.67
C SER A 24 1.42 7.84 2.56
N GLN A 25 1.98 8.59 1.61
CA GLN A 25 2.91 8.07 0.60
C GLN A 25 4.35 8.05 1.12
N ASN A 26 4.64 8.48 2.35
CA ASN A 26 5.99 8.45 2.91
C ASN A 26 5.98 7.76 4.27
N ARG A 27 5.67 6.46 4.28
CA ARG A 27 5.60 5.66 5.50
C ARG A 27 6.33 4.34 5.36
N ASP A 28 7.08 3.99 6.40
CA ASP A 28 7.62 2.65 6.55
C ASP A 28 6.49 1.64 6.63
N SER A 29 6.77 0.43 6.18
CA SER A 29 5.85 -0.69 6.27
C SER A 29 6.56 -1.92 6.80
N VAL A 30 5.85 -2.72 7.57
CA VAL A 30 6.37 -3.96 8.15
C VAL A 30 5.43 -5.08 7.79
N LEU A 31 5.97 -6.13 7.19
CA LEU A 31 5.28 -7.33 6.76
C LEU A 31 5.85 -8.55 7.47
N VAL A 32 5.17 -9.67 7.32
CA VAL A 32 5.71 -11.00 7.59
C VAL A 32 5.73 -11.75 6.26
N GLU A 33 6.87 -12.30 5.88
CA GLU A 33 7.06 -13.16 4.70
C GLU A 33 7.96 -14.34 5.09
N ASP A 34 7.57 -15.55 4.72
CA ASP A 34 8.22 -16.81 5.13
C ASP A 34 8.48 -16.89 6.65
N GLY A 35 7.51 -16.39 7.44
CA GLY A 35 7.58 -16.34 8.90
C GLY A 35 8.59 -15.33 9.46
N ARG A 36 9.19 -14.50 8.60
CA ARG A 36 10.18 -13.49 8.97
C ARG A 36 9.60 -12.09 8.83
N ARG A 37 9.98 -11.22 9.77
CA ARG A 37 9.65 -9.80 9.69
C ARG A 37 10.43 -9.15 8.55
N VAL A 38 9.73 -8.45 7.68
CA VAL A 38 10.30 -7.71 6.54
C VAL A 38 9.94 -6.25 6.68
N GLU A 39 10.94 -5.37 6.59
CA GLU A 39 10.75 -3.93 6.59
C GLU A 39 10.84 -3.39 5.16
N VAL A 40 9.91 -2.50 4.81
CA VAL A 40 9.95 -1.72 3.57
C VAL A 40 10.06 -0.26 3.99
N PRO A 41 11.22 0.39 3.78
CA PRO A 41 11.40 1.78 4.17
C PRO A 41 10.51 2.70 3.33
N ALA A 42 10.15 3.85 3.88
CA ALA A 42 9.27 4.83 3.27
C ALA A 42 9.73 5.22 1.85
N SER A 43 11.04 5.36 1.62
CA SER A 43 11.63 5.64 0.31
C SER A 43 11.28 4.58 -0.75
N ARG A 44 11.10 3.32 -0.34
CA ARG A 44 10.81 2.18 -1.23
C ARG A 44 9.35 1.73 -1.20
N GLN A 45 8.45 2.44 -0.50
CA GLN A 45 7.04 2.05 -0.36
C GLN A 45 6.31 1.83 -1.71
N HIS A 46 6.73 2.53 -2.76
CA HIS A 46 6.17 2.44 -4.12
C HIS A 46 7.11 1.75 -5.12
N ASP A 47 8.23 1.19 -4.66
CA ASP A 47 9.18 0.43 -5.48
C ASP A 47 9.74 -0.75 -4.67
N ASN A 48 8.93 -1.81 -4.53
CA ASN A 48 9.26 -3.01 -3.79
C ASN A 48 8.45 -4.22 -4.32
N PRO A 49 8.90 -5.46 -4.07
CA PRO A 49 8.28 -6.66 -4.62
C PRO A 49 6.91 -7.02 -4.01
N PHE A 50 6.47 -6.34 -2.95
CA PHE A 50 5.18 -6.61 -2.30
C PHE A 50 4.02 -5.84 -2.94
N ILE A 51 4.31 -4.99 -3.92
CA ILE A 51 3.29 -4.31 -4.72
C ILE A 51 2.69 -5.33 -5.69
N HIS A 52 1.38 -5.50 -5.64
CA HIS A 52 0.67 -6.47 -6.47
C HIS A 52 -0.72 -5.97 -6.84
N GLN A 53 -1.39 -6.67 -7.75
CA GLN A 53 -2.77 -6.38 -8.13
C GLN A 53 -3.73 -7.35 -7.47
N ILE A 54 -4.88 -6.84 -7.05
CA ILE A 54 -5.98 -7.62 -6.46
C ILE A 54 -7.22 -7.37 -7.30
N GLU A 55 -7.89 -8.44 -7.72
CA GLU A 55 -9.20 -8.36 -8.37
C GLU A 55 -10.29 -8.33 -7.30
N VAL A 56 -11.12 -7.29 -7.31
CA VAL A 56 -12.25 -7.16 -6.38
C VAL A 56 -13.55 -7.31 -7.16
N ALA A 57 -14.31 -8.37 -6.87
CA ALA A 57 -15.57 -8.66 -7.54
C ALA A 57 -16.52 -7.45 -7.47
N GLY A 58 -17.04 -7.04 -8.64
CA GLY A 58 -17.94 -5.89 -8.78
C GLY A 58 -17.27 -4.51 -8.80
N LEU A 59 -15.97 -4.41 -8.55
CA LEU A 59 -15.22 -3.14 -8.59
C LEU A 59 -14.12 -3.15 -9.67
N GLY A 60 -13.43 -4.26 -9.83
CA GLY A 60 -12.34 -4.43 -10.78
C GLY A 60 -10.97 -4.57 -10.11
N ARG A 61 -9.92 -4.41 -10.93
CA ARG A 61 -8.53 -4.60 -10.53
C ARG A 61 -7.96 -3.36 -9.83
N LEU A 62 -7.45 -3.56 -8.61
CA LEU A 62 -6.79 -2.53 -7.81
C LEU A 62 -5.33 -2.90 -7.59
N GLU A 63 -4.50 -1.88 -7.41
CA GLU A 63 -3.11 -2.00 -6.99
C GLU A 63 -3.04 -1.92 -5.46
N ALA A 64 -2.40 -2.91 -4.86
CA ALA A 64 -2.10 -3.00 -3.44
C ALA A 64 -0.63 -2.67 -3.21
N PHE A 65 -0.36 -1.70 -2.35
CA PHE A 65 0.99 -1.37 -1.90
C PHE A 65 1.07 -1.39 -0.37
N PRO A 66 2.20 -1.83 0.22
CA PRO A 66 2.32 -1.99 1.66
C PRO A 66 2.23 -0.64 2.38
N ASN A 67 1.62 -0.65 3.57
CA ASN A 67 1.45 0.56 4.37
C ASN A 67 1.41 0.23 5.87
N GLY A 68 2.42 0.70 6.61
CA GLY A 68 2.57 0.57 8.07
C GLY A 68 2.75 -0.87 8.57
N ASP A 69 2.53 -1.09 9.86
CA ASP A 69 2.98 -2.31 10.54
C ASP A 69 1.90 -3.39 10.64
N ALA A 70 2.02 -4.44 9.82
CA ALA A 70 1.16 -5.61 9.87
C ALA A 70 1.56 -6.60 10.97
N SER A 71 2.83 -6.62 11.35
CA SER A 71 3.37 -7.52 12.38
C SER A 71 2.81 -7.20 13.76
N HIS A 72 2.56 -5.91 14.04
CA HIS A 72 1.90 -5.45 15.26
C HIS A 72 0.55 -6.15 15.49
N TYR A 73 -0.30 -6.23 14.46
CA TYR A 73 -1.61 -6.87 14.57
C TYR A 73 -1.52 -8.40 14.63
N ALA A 74 -0.55 -9.00 13.95
CA ALA A 74 -0.33 -10.45 14.03
C ALA A 74 -0.06 -10.90 15.48
N GLY A 75 0.70 -10.12 16.26
CA GLY A 75 0.95 -10.39 17.67
C GLY A 75 -0.31 -10.36 18.56
N MET A 76 -1.38 -9.68 18.13
CA MET A 76 -2.64 -9.60 18.87
C MET A 76 -3.57 -10.80 18.63
N ILE A 77 -3.33 -11.57 17.57
CA ILE A 77 -4.17 -12.71 17.19
C ILE A 77 -3.54 -13.97 17.77
N ALA A 78 -4.15 -14.56 18.80
CA ALA A 78 -3.60 -15.72 19.51
C ALA A 78 -3.30 -16.92 18.59
N THR A 79 -4.07 -17.08 17.50
CA THR A 79 -3.87 -18.14 16.49
C THR A 79 -2.80 -17.84 15.45
N ALA A 80 -2.19 -16.66 15.45
CA ALA A 80 -1.16 -16.26 14.49
C ALA A 80 0.25 -16.76 14.84
N LYS A 81 0.40 -17.64 15.85
CA LYS A 81 1.68 -18.29 16.12
C LYS A 81 2.10 -19.13 14.91
N GLY A 82 3.30 -18.89 14.39
CA GLY A 82 3.82 -19.56 13.19
C GLY A 82 3.28 -19.01 11.86
N LEU A 83 2.64 -17.83 11.89
CA LEU A 83 2.17 -17.13 10.69
C LEU A 83 3.28 -16.98 9.67
N GLN A 84 3.04 -17.46 8.44
CA GLN A 84 4.02 -17.40 7.36
C GLN A 84 3.97 -16.07 6.61
N ARG A 85 2.76 -15.48 6.48
CA ARG A 85 2.55 -14.26 5.70
C ARG A 85 1.57 -13.32 6.37
N SER A 86 1.89 -12.04 6.40
CA SER A 86 0.99 -10.95 6.79
C SER A 86 1.44 -9.64 6.17
N GLY A 87 0.48 -8.82 5.76
CA GLY A 87 0.74 -7.49 5.25
C GLY A 87 -0.48 -6.60 5.41
N ARG A 88 -0.23 -5.31 5.55
CA ARG A 88 -1.27 -4.28 5.56
C ARG A 88 -1.08 -3.45 4.30
N TYR A 89 -2.12 -3.40 3.48
CA TYR A 89 -2.05 -2.79 2.16
C TYR A 89 -3.08 -1.68 2.00
N SER A 90 -2.67 -0.63 1.29
CA SER A 90 -3.57 0.38 0.76
C SER A 90 -3.94 0.02 -0.68
N LEU A 91 -5.21 0.16 -1.04
CA LEU A 91 -5.69 -0.10 -2.40
C LEU A 91 -5.89 1.18 -3.18
N ARG A 92 -5.40 1.22 -4.42
CA ARG A 92 -5.56 2.34 -5.36
C ARG A 92 -5.83 1.82 -6.76
N TRP A 93 -6.30 2.69 -7.65
CA TRP A 93 -6.35 2.34 -9.07
C TRP A 93 -4.92 2.12 -9.60
N PRO A 94 -4.72 1.17 -10.54
CA PRO A 94 -3.39 0.87 -11.08
C PRO A 94 -2.66 2.09 -11.63
N GLY A 95 -1.35 2.15 -11.38
CA GLY A 95 -0.49 3.27 -11.76
C GLY A 95 -0.19 4.23 -10.61
N TRP A 96 -0.73 3.98 -9.41
CA TRP A 96 -0.46 4.79 -8.23
C TRP A 96 1.03 4.75 -7.85
N SER A 97 1.61 3.56 -7.69
CA SER A 97 3.01 3.41 -7.32
C SER A 97 3.94 3.90 -8.44
N ALA A 98 3.57 3.69 -9.70
CA ALA A 98 4.30 4.23 -10.85
C ALA A 98 4.32 5.77 -10.89
N PHE A 99 3.30 6.43 -10.35
CA PHE A 99 3.27 7.89 -10.21
C PHE A 99 4.15 8.36 -9.05
N TRP A 100 4.07 7.72 -7.87
CA TRP A 100 4.74 8.19 -6.67
C TRP A 100 6.22 7.82 -6.57
N ALA A 101 6.64 6.67 -7.12
CA ALA A 101 8.03 6.23 -7.09
C ALA A 101 9.01 7.29 -7.65
N PRO A 102 8.84 7.83 -8.88
CA PRO A 102 9.75 8.85 -9.40
C PRO A 102 9.63 10.19 -8.66
N LEU A 103 8.46 10.55 -8.13
CA LEU A 103 8.29 11.81 -7.38
C LEU A 103 9.11 11.82 -6.09
N LYS A 104 9.26 10.68 -5.42
CA LYS A 104 10.07 10.55 -4.20
C LYS A 104 11.56 10.81 -4.43
N GLU A 105 12.04 10.55 -5.65
CA GLU A 105 13.45 10.80 -6.01
C GLU A 105 13.74 12.28 -6.21
N LEU A 106 12.71 13.15 -6.24
CA LEU A 106 12.84 14.58 -6.45
C LEU A 106 12.94 15.41 -5.16
N GLY A 107 12.78 14.78 -3.97
CA GLY A 107 12.77 15.45 -2.67
C GLY A 107 11.36 15.75 -2.17
#